data_AF-A0A661SU88-F1
#
_entry.id   AF-A0A661SU88-F1
#
_cell.length_a   1.000
_cell.length_b   1.000
_cell.length_c   1.000
_cell.angle_alpha   90.00
_cell.angle_beta   90.00
_cell.angle_gamma   90.00
#
_symmetry.space_group_name_H-M   'P 1'
#
loop_
_entity.id
_entity.type
_entity.pdbx_description
1 polymer ?
#
loop_
_entity_poly.entity_id
_entity_poly.type
_entity_poly.pdbx_seq_one_letter_code
_entity_poly.pdbx_strand_id
1 'polypeptide(L)'
;MATCPVCKMQTENDNERLCPSCGWEFRYILGGMSPEEEGIYNRKLGISRENWQMLQAFKKQQKQPRSDRPEPPARKKEPESATENTLYSEKTPVPDLTRDPFETVKEFEARISGHKPVPAGKATLIKEKYDIETGVFPLEISWDDWTKNVKGIPGPDSDLHVVAERDLARAIYEAGPEYPLFVRLKAREESVFADAGELSTVKGVFPLNDVLKEPVTGMELIYVPGGTFMMGDTFKDSGGSAVGEVRLDGFYIGKFPVTQGEWKKVTGNNPSNFKKGDEYPVEQVS
;
A
#
# COMPACT_ATOMS: atom_id res chain seq x y z
N MET A 1 13.78 -25.46 -20.93
CA MET A 1 14.72 -24.58 -20.20
C MET A 1 14.28 -23.13 -20.37
N ALA A 2 13.61 -22.58 -19.37
CA ALA A 2 13.25 -21.16 -19.34
C ALA A 2 14.37 -20.34 -18.67
N THR A 3 14.69 -19.17 -19.23
CA THR A 3 15.58 -18.20 -18.56
C THR A 3 14.74 -17.13 -17.88
N CYS A 4 14.97 -16.92 -16.58
CA CYS A 4 14.25 -15.90 -15.83
C CYS A 4 14.53 -14.48 -16.39
N PRO A 5 13.51 -13.70 -16.77
CA PRO A 5 13.70 -12.38 -17.36
C PRO A 5 14.14 -11.33 -16.32
N VAL A 6 14.02 -11.63 -15.02
CA VAL A 6 14.43 -10.78 -13.90
C VAL A 6 15.88 -11.09 -13.48
N CYS A 7 16.16 -12.31 -13.04
CA CYS A 7 17.46 -12.67 -12.44
C CYS A 7 18.41 -13.45 -13.37
N LYS A 8 17.98 -13.79 -14.59
CA LYS A 8 18.74 -14.57 -15.58
C LYS A 8 19.10 -16.00 -15.18
N MET A 9 18.55 -16.51 -14.08
CA MET A 9 18.68 -17.91 -13.70
C MET A 9 18.04 -18.82 -14.77
N GLN A 10 18.75 -19.88 -15.16
CA GLN A 10 18.21 -20.93 -16.02
C GLN A 10 17.48 -21.96 -15.17
N THR A 11 16.25 -22.33 -15.57
CA THR A 11 15.50 -23.41 -14.91
C THR A 11 15.45 -24.64 -15.81
N GLU A 12 15.73 -25.80 -15.23
CA GLU A 12 15.69 -27.09 -15.94
C GLU A 12 14.27 -27.65 -16.01
N ASN A 13 13.38 -27.20 -15.13
CA ASN A 13 12.02 -27.71 -14.98
C ASN A 13 11.00 -26.72 -15.56
N ASP A 14 10.47 -27.03 -16.75
CA ASP A 14 9.50 -26.18 -17.45
C ASP A 14 8.10 -26.17 -16.78
N ASN A 15 7.91 -26.92 -15.68
CA ASN A 15 6.69 -26.93 -14.86
C ASN A 15 6.72 -25.99 -13.64
N GLU A 16 7.85 -25.34 -13.35
CA GLU A 16 7.93 -24.40 -12.23
C GLU A 16 7.14 -23.12 -12.54
N ARG A 17 6.15 -22.81 -11.70
CA ARG A 17 5.34 -21.59 -11.83
C ARG A 17 6.09 -20.31 -11.43
N LEU A 18 7.13 -20.43 -10.60
CA LEU A 18 7.90 -19.32 -10.04
C LEU A 18 9.41 -19.59 -10.16
N CYS A 19 10.20 -18.53 -10.36
CA CYS A 19 11.66 -18.61 -10.36
C CYS A 19 12.20 -18.84 -8.94
N PRO A 20 13.01 -19.88 -8.70
CA PRO A 20 13.51 -20.20 -7.36
C PRO A 20 14.51 -19.17 -6.80
N SER A 21 15.06 -18.29 -7.66
CA SER A 21 16.05 -17.29 -7.25
C SER A 21 15.44 -15.93 -6.90
N CYS A 22 14.41 -15.50 -7.63
CA CYS A 22 13.83 -14.15 -7.46
C CYS A 22 12.30 -14.15 -7.34
N GLY A 23 11.66 -15.31 -7.31
CA GLY A 23 10.20 -15.45 -7.17
C GLY A 23 9.38 -15.03 -8.40
N TRP A 24 10.00 -14.81 -9.56
CA TRP A 24 9.30 -14.34 -10.77
C TRP A 24 8.34 -15.39 -11.32
N GLU A 25 7.09 -15.03 -11.61
CA GLU A 25 6.08 -15.93 -12.15
C GLU A 25 6.29 -16.23 -13.65
N PHE A 26 6.49 -17.51 -13.98
CA PHE A 26 6.73 -17.99 -15.35
C PHE A 26 5.45 -18.22 -16.16
N ARG A 27 4.27 -18.02 -15.56
CA ARG A 27 2.95 -18.31 -16.14
C ARG A 27 2.77 -17.78 -17.57
N TYR A 28 3.39 -16.65 -17.91
CA TYR A 28 3.24 -15.99 -19.22
C TYR A 28 4.32 -16.36 -20.25
N ILE A 29 5.38 -17.08 -19.86
CA ILE A 29 6.41 -17.53 -20.82
C ILE A 29 5.91 -18.75 -21.62
N LEU A 30 4.90 -19.46 -21.12
CA LEU A 30 4.43 -20.74 -21.66
C LEU A 30 3.09 -20.67 -22.43
N GLY A 31 2.56 -19.47 -22.72
CA GLY A 31 1.32 -19.29 -23.49
C GLY A 31 1.15 -17.85 -23.97
N GLY A 32 0.60 -17.68 -25.18
CA GLY A 32 0.47 -16.38 -25.84
C GLY A 32 -0.36 -15.38 -25.03
N MET A 33 0.23 -14.22 -24.73
CA MET A 33 -0.43 -13.11 -24.03
C MET A 33 -1.32 -12.30 -24.99
N SER A 34 -2.44 -11.79 -24.47
CA SER A 34 -3.16 -10.69 -25.11
C SER A 34 -2.38 -9.37 -25.00
N PRO A 35 -2.67 -8.37 -25.86
CA PRO A 35 -1.99 -7.06 -25.80
C PRO A 35 -2.15 -6.32 -24.46
N GLU A 36 -3.22 -6.57 -23.72
CA GLU A 36 -3.45 -5.95 -22.41
C GLU A 36 -2.65 -6.63 -21.30
N GLU A 37 -2.52 -7.95 -21.37
CA GLU A 37 -1.66 -8.73 -20.48
C GLU A 37 -0.18 -8.40 -20.70
N GLU A 38 0.23 -8.09 -21.93
CA GLU A 38 1.60 -7.67 -22.25
C GLU A 38 1.98 -6.35 -21.55
N GLY A 39 1.06 -5.38 -21.46
CA GLY A 39 1.29 -4.13 -20.75
C GLY A 39 1.49 -4.34 -19.25
N ILE A 40 0.65 -5.17 -18.63
CA ILE A 40 0.75 -5.53 -17.20
C ILE A 40 2.04 -6.32 -16.95
N TYR A 41 2.36 -7.26 -17.83
CA TYR A 41 3.58 -8.07 -17.77
C TYR A 41 4.82 -7.19 -17.82
N ASN A 42 4.93 -6.28 -18.79
CA ASN A 42 6.10 -5.41 -18.96
C ASN A 42 6.27 -4.45 -17.78
N ARG A 43 5.17 -3.91 -17.23
CA ARG A 43 5.22 -3.07 -16.01
C ARG A 43 5.72 -3.88 -14.81
N LYS A 44 5.16 -5.06 -14.56
CA LYS A 44 5.63 -5.96 -13.49
C LYS A 44 7.09 -6.33 -13.67
N LEU A 45 7.51 -6.61 -14.91
CA LEU A 45 8.87 -6.99 -15.22
C LEU A 45 9.87 -5.86 -14.93
N GLY A 46 9.52 -4.61 -15.25
CA GLY A 46 10.31 -3.43 -14.92
C GLY A 46 10.55 -3.31 -13.41
N ILE A 47 9.46 -3.31 -12.64
CA ILE A 47 9.49 -3.21 -11.17
C ILE A 47 10.31 -4.36 -10.56
N SER A 48 10.08 -5.59 -11.01
CA SER A 48 10.81 -6.75 -10.48
C SER A 48 12.30 -6.71 -10.81
N ARG A 49 12.71 -6.17 -11.97
CA ARG A 49 14.14 -5.96 -12.31
C ARG A 49 14.79 -4.91 -11.40
N GLU A 50 14.12 -3.79 -11.18
CA GLU A 50 14.61 -2.73 -10.29
C GLU A 50 14.76 -3.24 -8.86
N ASN A 51 13.71 -3.90 -8.33
CA ASN A 51 13.75 -4.53 -7.01
C ASN A 51 14.88 -5.56 -6.89
N TRP A 52 15.07 -6.38 -7.92
CA TRP A 52 16.16 -7.35 -7.95
C TRP A 52 17.53 -6.68 -7.91
N GLN A 53 17.75 -5.62 -8.71
CA GLN A 53 18.99 -4.86 -8.70
C GLN A 53 19.26 -4.20 -7.33
N MET A 54 18.23 -3.62 -6.72
CA MET A 54 18.32 -3.05 -5.37
C MET A 54 18.70 -4.10 -4.33
N LEU A 55 18.08 -5.28 -4.36
CA LEU A 55 18.42 -6.40 -3.48
C LEU A 55 19.86 -6.87 -3.68
N GLN A 56 20.36 -6.95 -4.91
CA GLN A 56 21.75 -7.31 -5.18
C GLN A 56 22.73 -6.25 -4.68
N ALA A 57 22.42 -4.97 -4.88
CA ALA A 57 23.22 -3.86 -4.37
C ALA A 57 23.29 -3.87 -2.83
N PHE A 58 22.15 -4.10 -2.18
CA PHE A 58 22.06 -4.23 -0.72
C PHE A 58 22.86 -5.43 -0.21
N LYS A 59 22.70 -6.62 -0.81
CA LYS A 59 23.49 -7.82 -0.48
C LYS A 59 25.00 -7.58 -0.67
N LYS A 60 25.41 -6.79 -1.68
CA LYS A 60 26.81 -6.41 -1.90
C LYS A 60 27.32 -5.44 -0.83
N GLN A 61 26.53 -4.45 -0.43
CA GLN A 61 26.87 -3.51 0.64
C GLN A 61 26.95 -4.17 2.02
N GLN A 62 26.15 -5.21 2.28
CA GLN A 62 26.23 -5.98 3.52
C GLN A 62 27.50 -6.85 3.60
N LYS A 63 28.05 -7.26 2.45
CA LYS A 63 29.30 -8.03 2.39
C LYS A 63 30.57 -7.18 2.44
N GLN A 64 30.46 -5.85 2.32
CA GLN A 64 31.60 -4.95 2.43
C GLN A 64 31.98 -4.68 3.90
N PRO A 65 33.28 -4.60 4.23
CA PRO A 65 33.74 -4.14 5.53
C PRO A 65 33.17 -2.75 5.83
N ARG A 66 32.78 -2.51 7.09
CA ARG A 66 32.14 -1.27 7.52
C ARG A 66 32.97 -0.01 7.20
N SER A 67 34.29 -0.15 7.03
CA SER A 67 35.22 0.92 6.65
C SER A 67 35.06 1.44 5.22
N ASP A 68 34.55 0.60 4.31
CA ASP A 68 34.55 0.88 2.87
C ASP A 68 33.18 1.34 2.36
N ARG A 69 32.19 1.42 3.26
CA ARG A 69 30.84 1.88 2.92
C ARG A 69 30.89 3.42 2.81
N PRO A 70 30.46 4.01 1.68
CA PRO A 70 30.45 5.47 1.53
C PRO A 70 29.61 6.09 2.65
N GLU A 71 30.19 7.07 3.34
CA GLU A 71 29.45 7.85 4.35
C GLU A 71 28.24 8.50 3.68
N PRO A 72 27.05 8.43 4.30
CA PRO A 72 25.89 9.15 3.80
C PRO A 72 26.25 10.64 3.67
N PRO A 73 25.85 11.32 2.58
CA PRO A 73 26.15 12.73 2.41
C PRO A 73 25.62 13.50 3.63
N ALA A 74 26.48 14.33 4.23
CA ALA A 74 26.12 15.19 5.35
C ALA A 74 24.93 16.06 4.96
N ARG A 75 23.76 15.77 5.55
CA ARG A 75 22.51 16.42 5.19
C ARG A 75 22.55 17.85 5.73
N LYS A 76 22.54 18.82 4.82
CA LYS A 76 22.25 20.23 5.16
C LYS A 76 20.84 20.25 5.77
N LYS A 77 20.71 20.78 6.98
CA LYS A 77 19.40 21.02 7.60
C LYS A 77 18.70 22.09 6.76
N GLU A 78 17.81 21.68 5.88
CA GLU A 78 16.78 22.59 5.35
C GLU A 78 15.72 22.79 6.44
N PRO A 79 15.21 24.02 6.61
CA PRO A 79 14.29 24.34 7.69
C PRO A 79 12.99 23.56 7.54
N GLU A 80 12.47 23.11 8.68
CA GLU A 80 11.13 22.55 8.87
C GLU A 80 10.07 23.59 8.43
N SER A 81 9.80 23.72 7.14
CA SER A 81 8.56 24.34 6.67
C SER A 81 7.55 23.22 6.53
N ALA A 82 6.47 23.30 7.31
CA ALA A 82 5.28 22.46 7.15
C ALA A 82 4.86 22.44 5.68
N THR A 83 5.25 21.38 4.95
CA THR A 83 4.74 21.17 3.60
C THR A 83 3.29 20.75 3.75
N GLU A 84 2.37 21.68 3.49
CA GLU A 84 0.95 21.39 3.29
C GLU A 84 0.81 20.11 2.47
N ASN A 85 -0.03 19.19 2.92
CA ASN A 85 -0.30 17.96 2.22
C ASN A 85 -1.11 18.26 0.93
N THR A 86 -0.44 18.73 -0.11
CA THR A 86 -1.04 19.22 -1.39
C THR A 86 -1.88 18.18 -2.17
N LEU A 87 -1.91 16.92 -1.69
CA LEU A 87 -2.70 15.84 -2.27
C LEU A 87 -4.16 15.88 -1.78
N TYR A 88 -4.38 16.27 -0.53
CA TYR A 88 -5.70 16.32 0.10
C TYR A 88 -6.08 17.77 0.35
N SER A 89 -6.89 18.31 -0.54
CA SER A 89 -7.38 19.68 -0.45
C SER A 89 -8.88 19.70 -0.62
N GLU A 90 -9.59 20.32 0.32
CA GLU A 90 -11.02 20.58 0.18
C GLU A 90 -11.37 21.48 -1.01
N LYS A 91 -10.36 22.14 -1.60
CA LYS A 91 -10.50 22.96 -2.81
C LYS A 91 -10.27 22.16 -4.10
N THR A 92 -9.93 20.86 -4.02
CA THR A 92 -9.75 20.02 -5.21
C THR A 92 -11.09 19.94 -5.95
N PRO A 93 -11.14 20.36 -7.23
CA PRO A 93 -12.38 20.32 -7.98
C PRO A 93 -12.77 18.86 -8.30
N VAL A 94 -14.08 18.60 -8.24
CA VAL A 94 -14.65 17.34 -8.73
C VAL A 94 -14.43 17.28 -10.24
N PRO A 95 -13.83 16.20 -10.76
CA PRO A 95 -13.62 16.05 -12.21
C PRO A 95 -14.95 15.82 -12.92
N ASP A 96 -15.00 16.09 -14.22
CA ASP A 96 -16.16 15.70 -15.03
C ASP A 96 -16.27 14.17 -15.06
N LEU A 97 -17.35 13.65 -14.49
CA LEU A 97 -17.62 12.21 -14.36
C LEU A 97 -18.15 11.60 -15.66
N THR A 98 -18.41 12.41 -16.68
CA THR A 98 -18.86 11.96 -17.98
C THR A 98 -17.68 11.84 -18.94
N ARG A 99 -17.75 10.85 -19.84
CA ARG A 99 -16.77 10.69 -20.91
C ARG A 99 -17.06 11.69 -22.02
N ASP A 100 -16.05 12.44 -22.44
CA ASP A 100 -16.18 13.32 -23.60
C ASP A 100 -16.33 12.48 -24.88
N PRO A 101 -17.24 12.83 -25.82
CA PRO A 101 -17.41 12.09 -27.08
C PRO A 101 -16.11 11.94 -27.91
N PHE A 102 -15.17 12.87 -27.78
CA PHE A 102 -13.87 12.88 -28.46
C PHE A 102 -12.75 12.21 -27.65
N GLU A 103 -13.00 11.79 -26.41
CA GLU A 103 -12.06 11.08 -25.54
C GLU A 103 -12.24 9.57 -25.70
N THR A 104 -11.14 8.83 -25.88
CA THR A 104 -11.21 7.36 -25.89
C THR A 104 -11.53 6.81 -24.49
N VAL A 105 -12.06 5.59 -24.41
CA VAL A 105 -12.33 4.93 -23.11
C VAL A 105 -11.08 4.86 -22.24
N LYS A 106 -9.91 4.56 -22.82
CA LYS A 106 -8.64 4.48 -22.08
C LYS A 106 -8.17 5.84 -21.57
N GLU A 107 -8.37 6.91 -22.33
CA GLU A 107 -8.05 8.27 -21.90
C GLU A 107 -8.97 8.71 -20.77
N PHE A 108 -10.27 8.39 -20.87
CA PHE A 108 -11.26 8.64 -19.81
C PHE A 108 -10.88 7.92 -18.50
N GLU A 109 -10.56 6.63 -18.59
CA GLU A 109 -10.13 5.84 -17.44
C GLU A 109 -8.86 6.41 -16.80
N ALA A 110 -7.88 6.81 -17.61
CA ALA A 110 -6.64 7.42 -17.13
C ALA A 110 -6.88 8.80 -16.50
N ARG A 111 -7.77 9.62 -17.07
CA ARG A 111 -8.12 10.95 -16.55
C ARG A 111 -8.79 10.84 -15.17
N ILE A 112 -9.77 9.96 -15.04
CA ILE A 112 -10.47 9.76 -13.75
C ILE A 112 -9.52 9.14 -12.72
N SER A 113 -8.78 8.09 -13.08
CA SER A 113 -7.90 7.37 -12.14
C SER A 113 -6.64 8.16 -11.77
N GLY A 114 -6.21 9.08 -12.63
CA GLY A 114 -5.06 9.96 -12.39
C GLY A 114 -5.41 11.23 -11.62
N HIS A 115 -6.69 11.48 -11.34
CA HIS A 115 -7.12 12.66 -10.60
C HIS A 115 -6.76 12.54 -9.12
N LYS A 116 -6.51 13.67 -8.47
CA LYS A 116 -6.23 13.71 -7.02
C LYS A 116 -7.46 13.24 -6.22
N PRO A 117 -7.27 12.75 -4.97
CA PRO A 117 -8.39 12.47 -4.08
C PRO A 117 -9.35 13.66 -4.00
N VAL A 118 -10.63 13.39 -4.23
CA VAL A 118 -11.67 14.41 -4.35
C VAL A 118 -12.42 14.49 -3.03
N PRO A 119 -12.67 15.70 -2.47
CA PRO A 119 -13.52 15.84 -1.29
C PRO A 119 -14.93 15.33 -1.61
N ALA A 120 -15.42 14.41 -0.78
CA ALA A 120 -16.67 13.69 -0.99
C ALA A 120 -17.68 13.89 0.14
N GLY A 121 -17.34 14.69 1.15
CA GLY A 121 -18.19 14.99 2.28
C GLY A 121 -17.40 15.02 3.59
N LYS A 122 -18.09 14.68 4.68
CA LYS A 122 -17.52 14.68 6.03
C LYS A 122 -17.86 13.40 6.77
N ALA A 123 -16.95 12.95 7.62
CA ALA A 123 -17.20 11.84 8.54
C ALA A 123 -17.08 12.29 9.99
N THR A 124 -18.02 11.83 10.80
CA THR A 124 -18.12 12.10 12.24
C THR A 124 -17.77 10.84 13.02
N LEU A 125 -16.83 10.94 13.94
CA LEU A 125 -16.38 9.86 14.81
C LEU A 125 -17.39 9.59 15.94
N ILE A 126 -17.85 8.34 16.04
CA ILE A 126 -18.82 7.93 17.08
C ILE A 126 -18.08 7.35 18.28
N LYS A 127 -17.68 8.23 19.22
CA LYS A 127 -16.83 7.86 20.37
C LYS A 127 -17.40 6.72 21.20
N GLU A 128 -18.72 6.69 21.38
CA GLU A 128 -19.43 5.74 22.22
C GLU A 128 -19.35 4.30 21.69
N LYS A 129 -19.01 4.15 20.40
CA LYS A 129 -18.89 2.85 19.73
C LYS A 129 -17.44 2.46 19.43
N TYR A 130 -16.45 3.20 19.94
CA TYR A 130 -15.04 2.83 19.77
C TYR A 130 -14.72 1.53 20.52
N ASP A 131 -14.14 0.57 19.81
CA ASP A 131 -13.68 -0.69 20.37
C ASP A 131 -12.16 -0.65 20.58
N ILE A 132 -11.74 -0.73 21.84
CA ILE A 132 -10.33 -0.69 22.25
C ILE A 132 -9.57 -1.98 21.90
N GLU A 133 -10.25 -3.12 21.82
CA GLU A 133 -9.60 -4.41 21.54
C GLU A 133 -9.26 -4.53 20.05
N THR A 134 -10.18 -4.10 19.19
CA THR A 134 -10.01 -4.16 17.74
C THR A 134 -9.45 -2.86 17.14
N GLY A 135 -9.49 -1.75 17.88
CA GLY A 135 -9.14 -0.42 17.40
C GLY A 135 -10.15 0.17 16.42
N VAL A 136 -11.32 -0.46 16.25
CA VAL A 136 -12.37 -0.02 15.33
C VAL A 136 -13.01 1.25 15.88
N PHE A 137 -13.00 2.29 15.06
CA PHE A 137 -13.63 3.58 15.34
C PHE A 137 -14.73 3.86 14.31
N PRO A 138 -16.00 3.61 14.66
CA PRO A 138 -17.13 3.80 13.76
C PRO A 138 -17.34 5.27 13.37
N LEU A 139 -17.85 5.45 12.15
CA LEU A 139 -18.06 6.73 11.51
C LEU A 139 -19.50 6.88 11.04
N GLU A 140 -20.03 8.09 11.17
CA GLU A 140 -21.23 8.55 10.47
C GLU A 140 -20.82 9.48 9.33
N ILE A 141 -21.32 9.26 8.10
CA ILE A 141 -20.87 10.01 6.93
C ILE A 141 -21.98 10.86 6.34
N SER A 142 -21.65 12.14 6.10
CA SER A 142 -22.45 13.07 5.31
C SER A 142 -21.79 13.24 3.95
N TRP A 143 -22.35 12.56 2.93
CA TRP A 143 -21.85 12.60 1.56
C TRP A 143 -22.32 13.84 0.81
N ASP A 144 -21.44 14.39 -0.04
CA ASP A 144 -21.78 15.48 -0.95
C ASP A 144 -22.68 15.01 -2.10
N ASP A 145 -23.54 15.90 -2.62
CA ASP A 145 -24.55 15.55 -3.63
C ASP A 145 -23.99 14.91 -4.91
N TRP A 146 -22.79 15.33 -5.34
CA TRP A 146 -22.16 14.82 -6.55
C TRP A 146 -21.85 13.32 -6.48
N THR A 147 -21.65 12.79 -5.27
CA THR A 147 -21.31 11.38 -5.03
C THR A 147 -22.44 10.43 -5.43
N LYS A 148 -23.69 10.91 -5.53
CA LYS A 148 -24.85 10.14 -6.01
C LYS A 148 -24.68 9.59 -7.43
N ASN A 149 -23.82 10.24 -8.23
CA ASN A 149 -23.51 9.82 -9.60
C ASN A 149 -22.30 8.87 -9.68
N VAL A 150 -21.69 8.53 -8.54
CA VAL A 150 -20.55 7.62 -8.45
C VAL A 150 -21.00 6.27 -7.90
N LYS A 151 -20.68 5.20 -8.61
CA LYS A 151 -21.00 3.84 -8.16
C LYS A 151 -20.07 3.41 -7.02
N GLY A 152 -20.57 2.59 -6.10
CA GLY A 152 -19.77 2.05 -5.00
C GLY A 152 -19.60 2.99 -3.80
N ILE A 153 -20.22 4.17 -3.81
CA ILE A 153 -20.36 4.98 -2.60
C ILE A 153 -21.29 4.25 -1.62
N PRO A 154 -20.82 3.94 -0.39
CA PRO A 154 -21.64 3.25 0.60
C PRO A 154 -22.84 4.09 1.02
N GLY A 155 -23.99 3.43 1.22
CA GLY A 155 -25.21 4.09 1.69
C GLY A 155 -25.09 4.59 3.14
N PRO A 156 -26.06 5.40 3.61
CA PRO A 156 -26.02 6.01 4.94
C PRO A 156 -25.99 4.99 6.10
N ASP A 157 -26.54 3.78 5.88
CA ASP A 157 -26.55 2.69 6.88
C ASP A 157 -25.31 1.78 6.82
N SER A 158 -24.27 2.18 6.08
CA SER A 158 -23.06 1.36 5.95
C SER A 158 -22.22 1.43 7.23
N ASP A 159 -21.73 0.29 7.70
CA ASP A 159 -20.85 0.18 8.88
C ASP A 159 -19.42 0.69 8.59
N LEU A 160 -19.31 1.98 8.29
CA LEU A 160 -18.06 2.63 7.98
C LEU A 160 -17.27 2.90 9.25
N HIS A 161 -15.99 2.57 9.21
CA HIS A 161 -15.09 2.77 10.35
C HIS A 161 -13.67 3.05 9.88
N VAL A 162 -12.87 3.60 10.77
CA VAL A 162 -11.40 3.61 10.64
C VAL A 162 -10.80 2.75 11.74
N VAL A 163 -9.62 2.20 11.49
CA VAL A 163 -8.88 1.44 12.50
C VAL A 163 -7.79 2.35 13.07
N ALA A 164 -7.84 2.59 14.37
CA ALA A 164 -6.86 3.39 15.09
C ALA A 164 -6.65 2.85 16.51
N GLU A 165 -5.39 2.64 16.89
CA GLU A 165 -5.03 2.27 18.26
C GLU A 165 -5.42 3.33 19.27
N ARG A 166 -5.58 2.94 20.54
CA ARG A 166 -6.15 3.78 21.61
C ARG A 166 -5.61 5.21 21.67
N ASP A 167 -4.30 5.38 21.63
CA ASP A 167 -3.68 6.70 21.79
C ASP A 167 -3.84 7.56 20.53
N LEU A 168 -3.84 6.93 19.36
CA LEU A 168 -4.10 7.57 18.08
C LEU A 168 -5.58 7.97 17.96
N ALA A 169 -6.50 7.05 18.26
CA ALA A 169 -7.94 7.29 18.29
C ALA A 169 -8.29 8.45 19.23
N ARG A 170 -7.68 8.48 20.42
CA ARG A 170 -7.82 9.59 21.37
C ARG A 170 -7.34 10.91 20.78
N ALA A 171 -6.13 10.93 20.24
CA ALA A 171 -5.54 12.15 19.69
C ALA A 171 -6.34 12.70 18.49
N ILE A 172 -6.90 11.82 17.66
CA ILE A 172 -7.79 12.20 16.57
C ILE A 172 -9.09 12.78 17.15
N TYR A 173 -9.77 12.09 18.08
CA TYR A 173 -11.03 12.58 18.60
C TYR A 173 -10.91 13.89 19.39
N GLU A 174 -9.84 14.07 20.17
CA GLU A 174 -9.59 15.29 20.95
C GLU A 174 -9.34 16.53 20.07
N ALA A 175 -8.83 16.34 18.85
CA ALA A 175 -8.65 17.42 17.89
C ALA A 175 -9.96 17.84 17.22
N GLY A 176 -10.95 16.95 17.16
CA GLY A 176 -12.28 17.22 16.63
C GLY A 176 -13.05 15.93 16.34
N PRO A 177 -14.39 15.95 16.41
CA PRO A 177 -15.20 14.79 16.09
C PRO A 177 -15.46 14.63 14.57
N GLU A 178 -15.26 15.69 13.77
CA GLU A 178 -15.62 15.73 12.35
C GLU A 178 -14.37 15.97 11.49
N TYR A 179 -14.26 15.22 10.39
CA TYR A 179 -13.13 15.27 9.46
C TYR A 179 -13.58 15.23 8.00
N PRO A 180 -12.85 15.91 7.09
CA PRO A 180 -13.14 15.84 5.67
C PRO A 180 -12.84 14.45 5.12
N LEU A 181 -13.77 13.96 4.31
CA LEU A 181 -13.69 12.67 3.64
C LEU A 181 -13.31 12.88 2.18
N PHE A 182 -12.36 12.09 1.70
CA PHE A 182 -11.91 12.08 0.33
C PHE A 182 -12.20 10.72 -0.30
N VAL A 183 -12.44 10.72 -1.61
CA VAL A 183 -12.55 9.49 -2.40
C VAL A 183 -11.53 9.50 -3.53
N ARG A 184 -10.93 8.33 -3.77
CA ARG A 184 -10.24 8.07 -5.03
C ARG A 184 -11.24 7.53 -6.02
N LEU A 185 -11.24 8.09 -7.22
CA LEU A 185 -12.12 7.68 -8.30
C LEU A 185 -11.37 6.75 -9.25
N LYS A 186 -12.07 5.77 -9.78
CA LYS A 186 -11.67 4.99 -10.94
C LYS A 186 -12.80 4.98 -11.94
N ALA A 187 -12.46 4.94 -13.21
CA ALA A 187 -13.43 4.67 -14.25
C ALA A 187 -13.19 3.28 -14.84
N ARG A 188 -14.28 2.66 -15.28
CA ARG A 188 -14.26 1.44 -16.08
C ARG A 188 -15.35 1.57 -17.13
N GLU A 189 -14.98 1.38 -18.39
CA GLU A 189 -15.86 1.60 -19.54
C GLU A 189 -16.39 3.05 -19.55
N GLU A 190 -17.63 3.28 -19.18
CA GLU A 190 -18.26 4.61 -19.11
C GLU A 190 -18.83 4.94 -17.74
N SER A 191 -18.47 4.15 -16.72
CA SER A 191 -18.93 4.36 -15.34
C SER A 191 -17.77 4.75 -14.43
N VAL A 192 -18.04 5.70 -13.52
CA VAL A 192 -17.11 6.09 -12.45
C VAL A 192 -17.50 5.40 -11.15
N PHE A 193 -16.50 4.92 -10.43
CA PHE A 193 -16.62 4.19 -9.17
C PHE A 193 -15.71 4.81 -8.11
N ALA A 194 -16.13 4.76 -6.86
CA ALA A 194 -15.26 5.03 -5.72
C ALA A 194 -14.37 3.81 -5.47
N ASP A 195 -13.05 3.99 -5.55
CA ASP A 195 -12.06 2.94 -5.36
C ASP A 195 -11.65 2.80 -3.89
N ALA A 196 -11.45 3.94 -3.22
CA ALA A 196 -11.09 4.01 -1.82
C ALA A 196 -11.67 5.29 -1.19
N GLY A 197 -12.22 5.16 0.01
CA GLY A 197 -12.58 6.29 0.86
C GLY A 197 -11.47 6.53 1.88
N GLU A 198 -11.11 7.79 2.09
CA GLU A 198 -9.96 8.19 2.89
C GLU A 198 -10.35 9.37 3.79
N LEU A 199 -10.20 9.21 5.10
CA LEU A 199 -10.46 10.20 6.12
C LEU A 199 -9.20 11.03 6.39
N SER A 200 -9.23 12.33 6.12
CA SER A 200 -8.08 13.20 6.38
C SER A 200 -8.16 13.81 7.77
N THR A 201 -7.28 13.39 8.67
CA THR A 201 -7.23 13.84 10.08
C THR A 201 -5.98 14.65 10.39
N VAL A 202 -5.92 15.22 11.60
CA VAL A 202 -4.70 15.90 12.11
C VAL A 202 -3.51 14.95 12.30
N LYS A 203 -3.73 13.63 12.32
CA LYS A 203 -2.68 12.61 12.44
C LYS A 203 -2.34 11.93 11.12
N GLY A 204 -2.93 12.36 10.01
CA GLY A 204 -2.73 11.78 8.70
C GLY A 204 -4.03 11.28 8.08
N VAL A 205 -3.90 10.54 6.98
CA VAL A 205 -5.04 10.08 6.18
C VAL A 205 -5.29 8.59 6.44
N PHE A 206 -6.52 8.23 6.78
CA PHE A 206 -6.92 6.89 7.17
C PHE A 206 -7.95 6.32 6.17
N PRO A 207 -7.70 5.18 5.54
CA PRO A 207 -8.70 4.53 4.69
C PRO A 207 -9.90 4.04 5.50
N LEU A 208 -11.06 4.05 4.86
CA LEU A 208 -12.29 3.49 5.42
C LEU A 208 -12.28 1.96 5.34
N ASN A 209 -12.75 1.31 6.41
CA ASN A 209 -12.97 -0.15 6.55
C ASN A 209 -11.70 -0.99 6.44
N ASP A 210 -10.60 -0.47 6.96
CA ASP A 210 -9.27 -0.98 6.65
C ASP A 210 -8.90 -2.25 7.43
N VAL A 211 -9.42 -3.37 6.96
CA VAL A 211 -8.73 -4.65 7.01
C VAL A 211 -8.75 -5.21 5.59
N LEU A 212 -7.75 -4.84 4.79
CA LEU A 212 -7.56 -5.46 3.49
C LEU A 212 -7.16 -6.92 3.72
N LYS A 213 -8.09 -7.84 3.51
CA LYS A 213 -7.81 -9.28 3.55
C LYS A 213 -7.35 -9.74 2.18
N GLU A 214 -6.12 -10.24 2.10
CA GLU A 214 -5.61 -10.83 0.86
C GLU A 214 -6.43 -12.09 0.54
N PRO A 215 -7.08 -12.18 -0.64
CA PRO A 215 -8.10 -13.17 -0.92
C PRO A 215 -7.60 -14.63 -0.93
N VAL A 216 -6.31 -14.87 -1.18
CA VAL A 216 -5.75 -16.23 -1.26
C VAL A 216 -5.32 -16.76 0.11
N THR A 217 -4.60 -15.96 0.86
CA THR A 217 -3.98 -16.32 2.14
C THR A 217 -4.89 -16.03 3.32
N GLY A 218 -5.75 -15.02 3.20
CA GLY A 218 -6.51 -14.42 4.30
C GLY A 218 -5.69 -13.40 5.11
N MET A 219 -4.49 -13.03 4.65
CA MET A 219 -3.61 -12.10 5.36
C MET A 219 -4.28 -10.76 5.58
N GLU A 220 -4.26 -10.29 6.83
CA GLU A 220 -4.70 -8.94 7.18
C GLU A 220 -3.60 -7.94 6.86
N LEU A 221 -3.88 -7.06 5.89
CA LEU A 221 -3.06 -5.92 5.57
C LEU A 221 -3.69 -4.67 6.21
N ILE A 222 -2.84 -3.87 6.84
CA ILE A 222 -3.19 -2.56 7.38
C ILE A 222 -2.50 -1.48 6.56
N TYR A 223 -3.19 -0.38 6.31
CA TYR A 223 -2.61 0.77 5.66
C TYR A 223 -1.80 1.58 6.66
N VAL A 224 -0.58 1.91 6.25
CA VAL A 224 0.30 2.85 6.92
C VAL A 224 0.24 4.17 6.16
N PRO A 225 -0.20 5.26 6.80
CA PRO A 225 -0.25 6.56 6.16
C PRO A 225 1.15 7.02 5.73
N GLY A 226 1.23 7.58 4.53
CA GLY A 226 2.43 8.23 4.04
C GLY A 226 2.77 9.46 4.87
N GLY A 227 4.05 9.82 4.91
CA GLY A 227 4.53 10.90 5.74
C GLY A 227 6.04 10.96 5.81
N THR A 228 6.52 11.81 6.71
CA THR A 228 7.94 12.01 6.96
C THR A 228 8.24 11.60 8.40
N PHE A 229 9.20 10.71 8.61
CA PHE A 229 9.58 10.22 9.92
C PHE A 229 11.09 10.08 10.06
N MET A 230 11.59 10.17 11.29
CA MET A 230 13.01 9.98 11.58
C MET A 230 13.29 8.49 11.79
N MET A 231 14.22 7.93 11.00
CA MET A 231 14.64 6.54 11.08
C MET A 231 16.13 6.44 11.37
N GLY A 232 16.51 5.61 12.32
CA GLY A 232 17.90 5.39 12.72
C GLY A 232 18.05 5.35 14.23
N ASP A 233 19.29 5.28 14.70
CA ASP A 233 19.61 5.14 16.11
C ASP A 233 20.46 6.32 16.61
N THR A 234 20.14 6.84 17.80
CA THR A 234 20.95 7.83 18.53
C THR A 234 21.97 7.20 19.48
N PHE A 235 21.88 5.90 19.75
CA PHE A 235 22.78 5.20 20.68
C PHE A 235 24.15 4.95 20.03
N LYS A 236 25.19 5.54 20.62
CA LYS A 236 26.57 5.51 20.11
C LYS A 236 27.22 4.11 20.09
N ASP A 237 26.61 3.13 20.74
CA ASP A 237 27.22 1.80 20.96
C ASP A 237 26.61 0.69 20.09
N SER A 238 25.54 0.96 19.36
CA SER A 238 24.98 0.00 18.42
C SER A 238 25.55 0.28 17.02
N GLY A 239 25.66 -0.75 16.18
CA GLY A 239 26.02 -0.57 14.78
C GLY A 239 25.00 0.22 13.93
N GLY A 240 24.10 0.97 14.57
CA GLY A 240 22.95 1.64 13.99
C GLY A 240 23.29 2.69 12.94
N SER A 241 22.38 2.86 11.99
CA SER A 241 22.42 3.93 11.00
C SER A 241 22.15 5.27 11.67
N ALA A 242 22.84 6.32 11.24
CA ALA A 242 22.58 7.69 11.68
C ALA A 242 21.10 8.04 11.47
N VAL A 243 20.52 8.74 12.45
CA VAL A 243 19.13 9.21 12.38
C VAL A 243 18.95 10.11 11.15
N GLY A 244 18.22 9.60 10.17
CA GLY A 244 17.90 10.26 8.92
C GLY A 244 16.40 10.41 8.77
N GLU A 245 15.98 11.48 8.12
CA GLU A 245 14.60 11.67 7.73
C GLU A 245 14.26 10.79 6.53
N VAL A 246 13.15 10.06 6.63
CA VAL A 246 12.62 9.19 5.58
C VAL A 246 11.23 9.71 5.20
N ARG A 247 11.00 9.85 3.90
CA ARG A 247 9.69 10.21 3.33
C ARG A 247 9.16 9.02 2.55
N LEU A 248 7.96 8.56 2.90
CA LEU A 248 7.27 7.47 2.23
C LEU A 248 5.87 7.90 1.80
N ASP A 249 5.43 7.39 0.66
CA ASP A 249 4.02 7.39 0.30
C ASP A 249 3.26 6.38 1.19
N GLY A 250 1.93 6.45 1.22
CA GLY A 250 1.13 5.48 1.97
C GLY A 250 1.22 4.08 1.35
N PHE A 251 1.28 3.05 2.19
CA PHE A 251 1.41 1.67 1.75
C PHE A 251 0.70 0.71 2.69
N TYR A 252 0.36 -0.48 2.17
CA TYR A 252 -0.17 -1.58 2.97
C TYR A 252 0.95 -2.45 3.52
N ILE A 253 0.85 -2.86 4.78
CA ILE A 253 1.77 -3.82 5.40
C ILE A 253 0.98 -4.91 6.12
N GLY A 254 1.55 -6.13 6.16
CA GLY A 254 0.98 -7.21 6.96
C GLY A 254 0.90 -6.81 8.44
N LYS A 255 -0.30 -6.94 9.01
CA LYS A 255 -0.54 -6.72 10.44
C LYS A 255 0.30 -7.65 11.31
N PHE A 256 0.58 -8.86 10.80
CA PHE A 256 1.39 -9.88 11.46
C PHE A 256 2.51 -10.36 10.54
N PRO A 257 3.59 -10.96 11.09
CA PRO A 257 4.54 -11.72 10.30
C PRO A 257 3.83 -12.81 9.50
N VAL A 258 4.30 -13.06 8.27
CA VAL A 258 3.77 -14.14 7.43
C VAL A 258 3.85 -15.45 8.21
N THR A 259 2.72 -16.14 8.32
CA THR A 259 2.62 -17.37 9.09
C THR A 259 2.96 -18.60 8.27
N GLN A 260 3.24 -19.72 8.94
CA GLN A 260 3.51 -21.00 8.30
C GLN A 260 2.32 -21.49 7.48
N GLY A 261 1.09 -21.25 7.94
CA GLY A 261 -0.12 -21.58 7.22
C GLY A 261 -0.29 -20.77 5.95
N GLU A 262 -0.10 -19.45 6.03
CA GLU A 262 -0.16 -18.55 4.86
C GLU A 262 0.92 -18.91 3.83
N TRP A 263 2.15 -19.16 4.27
CA TRP A 263 3.24 -19.60 3.39
C TRP A 263 2.92 -20.92 2.68
N LYS A 264 2.42 -21.93 3.41
CA LYS A 264 2.01 -23.23 2.83
C LYS A 264 0.92 -23.07 1.78
N LYS A 265 -0.07 -22.19 2.00
CA LYS A 265 -1.16 -21.96 1.03
C LYS A 265 -0.61 -21.48 -0.32
N VAL A 266 0.43 -20.65 -0.29
CA VAL A 266 1.04 -20.09 -1.52
C VAL A 266 2.05 -21.06 -2.15
N THR A 267 2.89 -21.70 -1.35
CA THR A 267 4.07 -22.44 -1.84
C THR A 267 3.90 -23.96 -1.84
N GLY A 268 2.89 -24.49 -1.14
CA GLY A 268 2.64 -25.92 -0.97
C GLY A 268 3.59 -26.63 0.01
N ASN A 269 4.53 -25.93 0.64
CA ASN A 269 5.47 -26.51 1.60
C ASN A 269 5.64 -25.62 2.85
N ASN A 270 6.45 -26.09 3.82
CA ASN A 270 6.79 -25.30 5.00
C ASN A 270 8.31 -25.43 5.26
N PRO A 271 9.10 -24.37 5.08
CA PRO A 271 10.54 -24.41 5.29
C PRO A 271 10.93 -24.28 6.77
N SER A 272 10.02 -23.84 7.64
CA SER A 272 10.32 -23.51 9.04
C SER A 272 10.95 -24.69 9.80
N ASN A 273 12.08 -24.48 10.46
CA ASN A 273 12.61 -25.41 11.45
C ASN A 273 11.63 -25.59 12.63
N PHE A 274 11.00 -24.52 13.11
CA PHE A 274 10.07 -24.56 14.24
C PHE A 274 8.64 -24.90 13.82
N LYS A 275 8.31 -26.19 13.74
CA LYS A 275 6.96 -26.70 13.37
C LYS A 275 5.92 -26.56 14.49
N LYS A 276 5.62 -25.34 14.90
CA LYS A 276 4.72 -25.06 16.05
C LYS A 276 3.24 -24.94 15.68
N GLY A 277 2.91 -24.76 14.40
CA GLY A 277 1.54 -24.65 13.92
C GLY A 277 1.39 -23.62 12.81
N ASP A 278 0.20 -23.53 12.24
CA ASP A 278 -0.08 -22.68 11.09
C ASP A 278 -0.11 -21.19 11.41
N GLU A 279 -0.37 -20.82 12.67
CA GLU A 279 -0.42 -19.41 13.12
C GLU A 279 0.94 -18.86 13.55
N TYR A 280 2.01 -19.67 13.50
CA TYR A 280 3.36 -19.23 13.87
C TYR A 280 4.06 -18.59 12.66
N PRO A 281 5.00 -17.65 12.88
CA PRO A 281 5.78 -17.07 11.80
C PRO A 281 6.54 -18.14 11.00
N VAL A 282 6.58 -17.95 9.68
CA VAL A 282 7.46 -18.73 8.81
C VAL A 282 8.91 -18.25 8.98
N GLU A 283 9.85 -19.19 8.98
CA GLU A 283 11.29 -18.92 8.98
C GLU A 283 12.03 -19.94 8.08
N GLN A 284 13.35 -19.80 7.94
CA GLN A 284 14.17 -20.48 6.90
C GLN A 284 13.83 -20.08 5.45
N VAL A 285 13.57 -18.79 5.21
CA VAL A 285 13.31 -18.21 3.88
C VAL A 285 14.38 -17.17 3.53
N SER A 286 14.84 -17.11 2.27
CA SER A 286 16.02 -16.31 1.85
C SER A 286 15.90 -15.63 0.49
#